data_AF-A0A1J4KBB7-F1
#
_entry.id   AF-A0A1J4KBB7-F1
#
_cell.length_a   1.000
_cell.length_b   1.000
_cell.length_c   1.000
_cell.angle_alpha   90.00
_cell.angle_beta   90.00
_cell.angle_gamma   90.00
#
_symmetry.space_group_name_H-M   'P 1'
#
loop_
_entity.id
_entity.type
_entity.pdbx_description
1 polymer ?
#
loop_
_entity_poly.entity_id
_entity_poly.type
_entity_poly.pdbx_seq_one_letter_code
_entity_poly.pdbx_strand_id
1 'polypeptide(L)'
;MKLPESRIFAVTINIEVIILAIIFYIRQSLISQGGEKKQLNKSKLFILGKCISSLLATITCVSLSVLSVVTLEDHKKIHLIFSAFFFLSILLYFIVSDIIGKKVIFNVRTFSFLLPYLTIVIVIVYISIIYKIFGNSKKKMKNYGAIMQYIGSFLIFLKVMLVGYDLPPSSIVVGSLSHVKTK
;
A
#
# COMPACT_ATOMS: atom_id res chain seq x y z
N MET A 1 -21.87 -29.56 4.50
CA MET A 1 -21.96 -28.16 4.96
C MET A 1 -20.85 -27.38 4.28
N LYS A 2 -21.13 -26.61 3.21
CA LYS A 2 -20.11 -25.77 2.57
C LYS A 2 -19.87 -24.57 3.49
N LEU A 3 -18.66 -24.41 4.01
CA LEU A 3 -18.25 -23.19 4.67
C LEU A 3 -18.55 -22.01 3.72
N PRO A 4 -19.10 -20.89 4.20
CA PRO A 4 -19.31 -19.72 3.36
C PRO A 4 -17.95 -19.06 3.13
N GLU A 5 -17.12 -19.65 2.27
CA GLU A 5 -15.78 -19.17 1.90
C GLU A 5 -15.80 -17.68 1.50
N SER A 6 -16.87 -17.25 0.81
CA SER A 6 -17.08 -15.85 0.44
C SER A 6 -17.20 -14.91 1.65
N ARG A 7 -17.84 -15.35 2.74
CA ARG A 7 -18.00 -14.55 3.97
C ARG A 7 -16.69 -14.46 4.75
N ILE A 8 -15.97 -15.57 4.87
CA ILE A 8 -14.67 -15.61 5.56
C ILE A 8 -13.67 -14.72 4.82
N PHE A 9 -13.60 -14.85 3.48
CA PHE A 9 -12.76 -14.02 2.63
C PHE A 9 -13.05 -12.52 2.79
N ALA A 10 -14.32 -12.13 2.74
CA ALA A 10 -14.73 -10.74 2.92
C ALA A 10 -14.34 -10.19 4.30
N VAL A 11 -14.53 -10.97 5.37
CA VAL A 11 -14.15 -10.57 6.73
C VAL A 11 -12.63 -10.42 6.84
N THR A 12 -11.85 -11.38 6.33
CA THR A 12 -10.38 -11.32 6.36
C THR A 12 -9.85 -10.07 5.65
N ILE A 13 -10.36 -9.76 4.44
CA ILE A 13 -9.93 -8.57 3.70
C ILE A 13 -10.28 -7.28 4.47
N ASN A 14 -11.44 -7.21 5.12
CA ASN A 14 -11.78 -6.02 5.91
C ASN A 14 -10.88 -5.86 7.14
N ILE A 15 -10.46 -6.96 7.77
CA ILE A 15 -9.45 -6.91 8.84
C ILE A 15 -8.13 -6.35 8.29
N GLU A 16 -7.69 -6.81 7.11
CA GLU A 16 -6.49 -6.28 6.45
C GLU A 16 -6.61 -4.78 6.13
N VAL A 17 -7.78 -4.32 5.68
CA VAL A 17 -8.04 -2.88 5.45
C VAL A 17 -7.85 -2.07 6.73
N ILE A 18 -8.40 -2.54 7.86
CA ILE A 18 -8.27 -1.84 9.14
C ILE A 18 -6.80 -1.77 9.56
N ILE A 19 -6.07 -2.88 9.44
CA ILE A 19 -4.64 -2.94 9.77
C ILE A 19 -3.85 -1.96 8.87
N LEU A 20 -4.10 -1.95 7.57
CA LEU A 20 -3.46 -1.03 6.62
C LEU A 20 -3.77 0.44 6.94
N ALA A 21 -5.03 0.75 7.26
CA ALA A 21 -5.44 2.10 7.63
C ALA A 21 -4.69 2.60 8.88
N ILE A 22 -4.54 1.76 9.90
CA ILE A 22 -3.76 2.08 11.11
C ILE A 22 -2.29 2.32 10.75
N ILE A 23 -1.67 1.46 9.95
CA ILE A 23 -0.27 1.61 9.53
C ILE A 23 -0.07 2.92 8.76
N PHE A 24 -0.97 3.22 7.82
CA PHE A 24 -0.91 4.45 7.03
C PHE A 24 -1.11 5.69 7.89
N TYR A 25 -2.04 5.64 8.84
CA TYR A 25 -2.29 6.72 9.79
C TYR A 25 -1.06 7.02 10.66
N ILE A 26 -0.49 5.99 11.29
CA ILE A 26 0.73 6.12 12.12
C ILE A 26 1.84 6.75 11.29
N ARG A 27 2.07 6.22 10.08
CA ARG A 27 3.14 6.70 9.20
C ARG A 27 2.92 8.17 8.80
N GLN A 28 1.70 8.55 8.44
CA GLN A 28 1.36 9.92 8.05
C GLN A 28 1.45 10.91 9.23
N SER A 29 1.08 10.48 10.43
CA SER A 29 1.23 11.26 11.66
C SER A 29 2.70 11.54 11.95
N LEU A 30 3.55 10.51 11.87
CA LEU A 30 5.00 10.65 12.07
C LEU A 30 5.65 11.55 11.00
N ILE A 31 5.23 11.44 9.74
CA ILE A 31 5.67 12.35 8.68
C ILE A 31 5.28 13.80 9.01
N SER A 32 4.07 14.02 9.51
CA SER A 32 3.60 15.36 9.86
C SER A 32 4.41 15.97 11.01
N GLN A 33 4.59 15.23 12.09
CA GLN A 33 5.39 15.65 13.25
C GLN A 33 6.86 15.89 12.87
N GLY A 34 7.45 15.00 12.06
CA GLY A 34 8.81 15.18 11.56
C GLY A 34 8.95 16.41 10.66
N GLY A 35 7.91 16.73 9.88
CA GLY A 35 7.84 17.91 9.01
C GLY A 35 7.80 19.21 9.79
N GLU A 36 7.07 19.24 10.91
CA GLU A 36 7.03 20.37 11.84
C GLU A 36 8.40 20.61 12.48
N LYS A 37 9.01 19.55 13.04
CA LYS A 37 10.33 19.62 13.68
C LYS A 37 11.42 20.14 12.75
N LYS A 38 11.38 19.79 11.46
CA LYS A 38 12.33 20.27 10.44
C LYS A 38 11.87 21.52 9.67
N GLN A 39 10.76 22.15 10.08
CA GLN A 39 10.16 23.31 9.39
C GLN A 39 9.88 23.10 7.89
N LEU A 40 9.68 21.84 7.46
CA LEU A 40 9.39 21.46 6.08
C LEU A 40 7.96 21.81 5.66
N ASN A 41 7.09 22.14 6.61
CA ASN A 41 5.70 22.56 6.36
C ASN A 41 5.58 23.85 5.54
N LYS A 42 6.69 24.57 5.28
CA LYS A 42 6.71 25.71 4.34
C LYS A 42 6.94 25.28 2.89
N SER A 43 7.44 24.06 2.66
CA SER A 43 7.74 23.55 1.33
C SER A 43 6.46 23.06 0.65
N LYS A 44 6.08 23.70 -0.46
CA LYS A 44 4.93 23.28 -1.29
C LYS A 44 5.02 21.81 -1.70
N LEU A 45 6.22 21.33 -2.04
CA LEU A 45 6.45 19.92 -2.43
C LEU A 45 6.20 18.95 -1.28
N PHE A 46 6.52 19.34 -0.03
CA PHE A 46 6.26 18.52 1.14
C PHE A 46 4.76 18.44 1.45
N ILE A 47 4.07 19.58 1.41
CA ILE A 47 2.61 19.65 1.60
C ILE A 47 1.89 18.82 0.52
N LEU A 48 2.27 18.99 -0.75
CA LEU A 48 1.71 18.25 -1.87
C LEU A 48 1.96 16.74 -1.70
N GLY A 49 3.18 16.33 -1.35
CA GLY A 49 3.51 14.93 -1.10
C GLY A 49 2.69 14.33 0.03
N LYS A 50 2.45 15.06 1.13
CA LYS A 50 1.57 14.63 2.23
C LYS A 50 0.11 14.49 1.78
N CYS A 51 -0.40 15.43 0.99
CA CYS A 51 -1.77 15.39 0.49
C CYS A 51 -1.96 14.17 -0.44
N ILE A 52 -1.03 13.98 -1.38
CA ILE A 52 -1.03 12.84 -2.30
C ILE A 52 -0.92 11.52 -1.53
N SER A 53 -0.01 11.39 -0.56
CA SER A 53 0.12 10.16 0.23
C SER A 53 -1.16 9.86 1.02
N SER A 54 -1.80 10.87 1.60
CA SER A 54 -3.07 10.70 2.30
C SER A 54 -4.19 10.24 1.36
N LEU A 55 -4.29 10.84 0.18
CA LEU A 55 -5.30 10.47 -0.82
C LEU A 55 -5.09 9.02 -1.30
N LEU A 56 -3.84 8.63 -1.61
CA LEU A 56 -3.50 7.29 -2.05
C LEU A 56 -3.78 6.23 -0.97
N ALA A 57 -3.52 6.54 0.30
CA ALA A 57 -3.87 5.68 1.42
C ALA A 57 -5.39 5.41 1.47
N THR A 58 -6.20 6.46 1.34
CA THR A 58 -7.67 6.34 1.30
C THR A 58 -8.13 5.50 0.12
N ILE A 59 -7.62 5.77 -1.09
CA ILE A 59 -7.95 5.00 -2.30
C ILE A 59 -7.58 3.52 -2.11
N THR A 60 -6.44 3.23 -1.50
CA THR A 60 -6.00 1.86 -1.21
C THR A 60 -7.01 1.14 -0.33
N CYS A 61 -7.38 1.74 0.80
CA CYS A 61 -8.34 1.14 1.75
C CYS A 61 -9.73 0.96 1.13
N VAL A 62 -10.26 1.98 0.45
CA VAL A 62 -11.56 1.91 -0.21
C VAL A 62 -11.58 0.83 -1.29
N SER A 63 -10.51 0.75 -2.10
CA SER A 63 -10.44 -0.24 -3.17
C SER A 63 -10.43 -1.67 -2.63
N LEU A 64 -9.67 -1.89 -1.56
CA LEU A 64 -9.59 -3.20 -0.92
C LEU A 64 -10.90 -3.58 -0.20
N SER A 65 -11.59 -2.63 0.44
CA SER A 65 -12.93 -2.85 0.98
C SER A 65 -13.95 -3.20 -0.10
N VAL A 66 -13.92 -2.55 -1.27
CA VAL A 66 -14.82 -2.90 -2.38
C VAL A 66 -14.51 -4.30 -2.92
N LEU A 67 -13.23 -4.67 -3.03
CA LEU A 67 -12.80 -6.02 -3.43
C LEU A 67 -13.23 -7.11 -2.44
N SER A 68 -13.45 -6.77 -1.18
CA SER A 68 -13.98 -7.72 -0.18
C SER A 68 -15.43 -8.12 -0.45
N VAL A 69 -16.21 -7.25 -1.10
CA VAL A 69 -17.64 -7.47 -1.38
C VAL A 69 -17.84 -7.92 -2.82
N VAL A 70 -17.07 -7.39 -3.76
CA VAL A 70 -17.21 -7.66 -5.19
C VAL A 70 -16.28 -8.79 -5.60
N THR A 71 -16.84 -9.99 -5.78
CA THR A 71 -16.07 -11.11 -6.31
C THR A 71 -15.87 -11.00 -7.82
N LEU A 72 -14.89 -11.74 -8.34
CA LEU A 72 -14.63 -11.82 -9.78
C LEU A 72 -15.80 -12.47 -10.55
N GLU A 73 -16.54 -13.36 -9.89
CA GLU A 73 -17.68 -14.09 -10.46
C GLU A 73 -18.91 -13.19 -10.60
N ASP A 74 -19.17 -12.34 -9.61
CA ASP A 74 -20.34 -11.46 -9.60
C ASP A 74 -20.22 -10.31 -10.62
N HIS A 75 -19.10 -9.57 -10.56
CA HIS A 75 -18.91 -8.39 -11.40
C HIS A 75 -17.46 -8.23 -11.85
N LYS A 76 -17.04 -9.07 -12.79
CA LYS A 76 -15.68 -9.09 -13.37
C LYS A 76 -15.10 -7.71 -13.69
N LYS A 77 -15.86 -6.82 -14.33
CA LYS A 77 -15.36 -5.47 -14.71
C LYS A 77 -15.06 -4.61 -13.48
N ILE A 78 -15.97 -4.59 -12.51
CA ILE A 78 -15.82 -3.80 -11.28
C ILE A 78 -14.65 -4.34 -10.47
N HIS A 79 -14.56 -5.66 -10.30
CA HIS A 79 -13.45 -6.31 -9.60
C HIS A 79 -12.10 -5.94 -10.23
N LEU A 80 -11.98 -5.99 -11.56
CA LEU A 80 -10.72 -5.64 -12.24
C LEU A 80 -10.34 -4.17 -12.09
N ILE A 81 -11.32 -3.25 -12.14
CA ILE A 81 -11.08 -1.81 -11.95
C ILE A 81 -10.57 -1.54 -10.52
N PHE A 82 -11.24 -2.06 -9.49
CA PHE A 82 -10.83 -1.84 -8.11
C PHE A 82 -9.52 -2.57 -7.76
N SER A 83 -9.25 -3.72 -8.38
CA SER A 83 -7.93 -4.37 -8.28
C SER A 83 -6.84 -3.47 -8.84
N ALA A 84 -7.05 -2.86 -10.01
CA ALA A 84 -6.11 -1.91 -10.58
C ALA A 84 -5.91 -0.67 -9.69
N PHE A 85 -6.99 -0.11 -9.14
CA PHE A 85 -6.89 1.01 -8.20
C PHE A 85 -6.12 0.64 -6.93
N PHE A 86 -6.37 -0.54 -6.34
CA PHE A 86 -5.63 -1.02 -5.18
C PHE A 86 -4.13 -1.12 -5.49
N PHE A 87 -3.75 -1.85 -6.55
CA PHE A 87 -2.34 -2.04 -6.90
C PHE A 87 -1.62 -0.72 -7.22
N LEU A 88 -2.26 0.17 -7.99
CA LEU A 88 -1.64 1.44 -8.34
C LEU A 88 -1.51 2.36 -7.13
N SER A 89 -2.58 2.48 -6.33
CA SER A 89 -2.60 3.38 -5.18
C SER A 89 -1.62 2.96 -4.09
N ILE A 90 -1.52 1.66 -3.77
CA ILE A 90 -0.60 1.18 -2.73
C ILE A 90 0.87 1.33 -3.13
N LEU A 91 1.20 1.14 -4.40
CA LEU A 91 2.56 1.31 -4.91
C LEU A 91 2.98 2.78 -4.94
N LEU A 92 2.11 3.65 -5.46
CA LEU A 92 2.35 5.09 -5.43
C LEU A 92 2.41 5.61 -3.99
N TYR A 93 1.57 5.07 -3.09
CA TYR A 93 1.62 5.41 -1.67
C TYR A 93 3.01 5.11 -1.10
N PHE A 94 3.54 3.90 -1.30
CA PHE A 94 4.86 3.55 -0.78
C PHE A 94 5.97 4.45 -1.34
N ILE A 95 5.96 4.73 -2.63
CA ILE A 95 6.97 5.59 -3.26
C ILE A 95 6.91 7.01 -2.69
N VAL A 96 5.73 7.63 -2.70
CA VAL A 96 5.56 9.02 -2.22
C VAL A 96 5.87 9.09 -0.73
N SER A 97 5.35 8.14 0.06
CA SER A 97 5.52 8.05 1.51
C SER A 97 6.97 7.79 1.93
N ASP A 98 7.73 7.01 1.17
CA ASP A 98 9.18 6.83 1.38
C ASP A 98 9.95 8.11 1.05
N ILE A 99 9.65 8.76 -0.07
CA ILE A 99 10.33 10.00 -0.49
C ILE A 99 10.12 11.11 0.56
N ILE A 100 8.90 11.32 1.02
CA ILE A 100 8.62 12.32 2.07
C ILE A 100 9.15 11.88 3.43
N GLY A 101 9.10 10.58 3.74
CA GLY A 101 9.64 10.00 4.99
C GLY A 101 11.15 10.21 5.12
N LYS A 102 11.91 10.04 4.05
CA LYS A 102 13.36 10.30 4.02
C LYS A 102 13.71 11.77 4.28
N LYS A 103 12.85 12.72 3.88
CA LYS A 103 13.07 14.15 4.14
C LYS A 103 12.94 14.51 5.61
N VAL A 104 12.08 13.81 6.35
CA VAL A 104 11.90 14.02 7.78
C VAL A 104 12.98 13.33 8.59
N ILE A 105 12.83 12.06 8.98
CA ILE A 105 13.82 11.36 9.83
C ILE A 105 13.79 9.84 9.57
N PHE A 106 13.02 9.36 8.59
CA PHE A 106 12.86 7.92 8.43
C PHE A 106 14.13 7.34 7.80
N ASN A 107 14.72 6.35 8.46
CA ASN A 107 15.83 5.59 7.90
C ASN A 107 15.28 4.48 7.01
N VAL A 108 14.62 4.87 5.92
CA VAL A 108 14.07 3.92 4.95
C VAL A 108 15.23 3.18 4.30
N ARG A 109 15.42 1.92 4.70
CA ARG A 109 16.52 1.08 4.17
C ARG A 109 16.40 0.94 2.67
N THR A 110 17.52 0.87 1.96
CA THR A 110 17.55 0.75 0.50
C THR A 110 16.73 -0.44 0.00
N PHE A 111 16.77 -1.56 0.72
CA PHE A 111 15.93 -2.73 0.42
C PHE A 111 14.42 -2.42 0.46
N SER A 112 13.96 -1.76 1.54
CA SER A 112 12.56 -1.32 1.68
C SER A 112 12.18 -0.34 0.57
N PHE A 113 13.09 0.56 0.20
CA PHE A 113 12.87 1.55 -0.86
C PHE A 113 12.76 0.91 -2.27
N LEU A 114 13.48 -0.17 -2.54
CA LEU A 114 13.48 -0.84 -3.85
C LEU A 114 12.25 -1.72 -4.08
N LEU A 115 11.61 -2.21 -3.02
CA LEU A 115 10.47 -3.13 -3.10
C LEU A 115 9.30 -2.63 -3.96
N PRO A 116 8.81 -1.39 -3.80
CA PRO A 116 7.74 -0.87 -4.65
C PRO A 116 8.10 -0.88 -6.14
N TYR A 117 9.35 -0.60 -6.49
CA TYR A 117 9.82 -0.60 -7.87
C TYR A 117 9.88 -2.03 -8.45
N LEU A 118 10.34 -3.00 -7.66
CA LEU A 118 10.31 -4.42 -8.04
C LEU A 118 8.87 -4.88 -8.29
N THR A 119 7.92 -4.49 -7.44
CA THR A 119 6.51 -4.82 -7.65
C THR A 119 5.96 -4.20 -8.92
N ILE A 120 6.31 -2.95 -9.27
CA ILE A 120 5.92 -2.34 -10.54
C ILE A 120 6.40 -3.17 -11.73
N VAL A 121 7.64 -3.64 -11.72
CA VAL A 121 8.18 -4.50 -12.78
C VAL A 121 7.36 -5.78 -12.90
N ILE A 122 7.01 -6.42 -11.78
CA ILE A 122 6.17 -7.64 -11.79
C ILE A 122 4.78 -7.35 -12.36
N VAL A 123 4.16 -6.23 -11.97
CA VAL A 123 2.83 -5.84 -12.48
C VAL A 123 2.88 -5.60 -14.00
N ILE A 124 3.91 -4.94 -14.51
CA ILE A 124 4.10 -4.73 -15.96
C ILE A 124 4.26 -6.06 -16.70
N VAL A 125 5.07 -6.97 -16.15
CA VAL A 125 5.26 -8.30 -16.74
C VAL A 125 3.95 -9.10 -16.71
N TYR A 126 3.20 -9.02 -15.61
CA TYR A 126 1.88 -9.66 -15.49
C TYR A 126 0.88 -9.14 -16.54
N ILE A 127 0.77 -7.82 -16.74
CA ILE A 127 -0.08 -7.22 -17.77
C ILE A 127 0.34 -7.70 -19.17
N SER A 128 1.65 -7.76 -19.42
CA SER A 128 2.20 -8.25 -20.69
C SER A 128 1.85 -9.71 -20.95
N ILE A 129 1.87 -10.55 -19.91
CA ILE A 129 1.43 -11.96 -19.98
C ILE A 129 -0.07 -12.03 -20.29
N ILE A 130 -0.92 -11.25 -19.59
CA ILE A 130 -2.37 -11.22 -19.85
C ILE A 130 -2.66 -10.84 -21.31
N TYR A 131 -2.01 -9.80 -21.82
CA TYR A 131 -2.22 -9.35 -23.20
C TYR A 131 -1.89 -10.46 -24.21
N LYS A 132 -0.79 -11.18 -23.99
CA LYS A 132 -0.42 -12.35 -24.80
C LYS A 132 -1.39 -13.53 -24.66
N ILE A 133 -1.96 -13.75 -23.47
CA ILE A 133 -2.97 -14.81 -23.23
C ILE A 133 -4.26 -14.52 -23.99
N PHE A 134 -4.68 -13.27 -24.05
CA PHE A 134 -5.91 -12.87 -24.74
C PHE A 134 -5.84 -13.16 -26.25
N GLY A 135 -4.65 -13.15 -26.85
CA GLY A 135 -4.43 -13.56 -28.24
C GLY A 135 -4.15 -15.06 -28.46
N ASN A 136 -3.80 -15.82 -27.41
CA ASN A 136 -3.48 -17.25 -27.52
C ASN A 136 -3.72 -17.97 -26.18
N SER A 137 -4.86 -18.64 -26.03
CA SER A 137 -5.27 -19.29 -24.77
C SER A 137 -4.53 -20.61 -24.51
N LYS A 138 -3.29 -20.53 -24.00
CA LYS A 138 -2.54 -21.70 -23.50
C LYS A 138 -2.65 -21.84 -21.99
N LYS A 139 -3.03 -23.03 -21.49
CA LYS A 139 -3.15 -23.35 -20.05
C LYS A 139 -1.88 -22.99 -19.25
N LYS A 140 -0.69 -23.19 -19.84
CA LYS A 140 0.60 -22.81 -19.22
C LYS A 140 0.71 -21.32 -18.90
N MET A 141 0.21 -20.44 -19.76
CA MET A 141 0.31 -18.99 -19.56
C MET A 141 -0.60 -18.49 -18.43
N LYS A 142 -1.77 -19.11 -18.23
CA LYS A 142 -2.64 -18.81 -17.08
C LYS A 142 -1.94 -19.08 -15.75
N ASN A 143 -1.19 -20.18 -15.64
CA ASN A 143 -0.42 -20.51 -14.43
C ASN A 143 0.69 -19.47 -14.16
N TYR A 144 1.42 -19.04 -15.19
CA TYR A 144 2.43 -17.98 -15.04
C TYR A 144 1.82 -16.65 -14.58
N GLY A 145 0.64 -16.30 -15.08
CA GLY A 145 -0.10 -15.11 -14.61
C GLY A 145 -0.41 -15.19 -13.10
N ALA A 146 -0.93 -16.33 -12.64
CA ALA A 146 -1.22 -16.54 -11.22
C ALA A 146 0.03 -16.46 -10.34
N ILE A 147 1.14 -17.08 -10.77
CA ILE A 147 2.43 -17.00 -10.06
C ILE A 147 2.89 -15.55 -9.91
N MET A 148 2.84 -14.75 -10.98
CA MET A 148 3.24 -13.34 -10.91
C MET A 148 2.34 -12.53 -9.97
N GLN A 149 1.04 -12.82 -9.94
CA GLN A 149 0.12 -12.17 -9.01
C GLN A 149 0.48 -12.50 -7.55
N TYR A 150 0.79 -13.76 -7.23
CA TYR A 150 1.22 -14.15 -5.87
C TYR A 150 2.54 -13.50 -5.47
N ILE A 151 3.52 -13.45 -6.36
CA ILE A 151 4.80 -12.77 -6.08
C ILE A 151 4.55 -11.27 -5.84
N GLY A 152 3.73 -10.62 -6.67
CA GLY A 152 3.38 -9.21 -6.50
C GLY A 152 2.72 -8.92 -5.15
N SER A 153 1.72 -9.73 -4.77
CA SER A 153 1.07 -9.62 -3.45
C SER A 153 2.04 -9.85 -2.30
N PHE A 154 2.95 -10.83 -2.43
CA PHE A 154 3.98 -11.08 -1.43
C PHE A 154 4.93 -9.89 -1.25
N LEU A 155 5.37 -9.25 -2.33
CA LEU A 155 6.23 -8.05 -2.24
C LEU A 155 5.52 -6.86 -1.60
N ILE A 156 4.22 -6.67 -1.88
CA ILE A 156 3.40 -5.65 -1.21
C ILE A 156 3.33 -5.93 0.29
N PHE A 157 3.00 -7.17 0.66
CA PHE A 157 2.92 -7.57 2.06
C PHE A 157 4.26 -7.39 2.79
N LEU A 158 5.37 -7.80 2.16
CA LEU A 158 6.72 -7.61 2.69
C LEU A 158 7.03 -6.12 2.90
N LYS A 159 6.63 -5.25 1.96
CA LYS A 159 6.79 -3.80 2.11
C LYS A 159 5.95 -3.25 3.29
N VAL A 160 4.72 -3.72 3.48
CA VAL A 160 3.89 -3.36 4.64
C VAL A 160 4.59 -3.74 5.94
N MET A 161 5.17 -4.94 6.03
CA MET A 161 5.93 -5.37 7.20
C MET A 161 7.16 -4.49 7.45
N LEU A 162 7.89 -4.12 6.40
CA LEU A 162 9.09 -3.28 6.50
C LEU A 162 8.78 -1.83 6.88
N VAL A 163 7.56 -1.33 6.59
CA VAL A 163 7.13 0.00 7.05
C VAL A 163 7.28 0.14 8.56
N GLY A 164 7.00 -0.90 9.34
CA GLY A 164 7.18 -0.88 10.80
C GLY A 164 8.64 -0.71 11.22
N TYR A 165 9.59 -1.28 10.46
CA TYR A 165 11.02 -1.18 10.71
C TYR A 165 11.64 0.12 10.17
N ASP A 166 10.97 0.80 9.24
CA ASP A 166 11.40 2.09 8.68
C ASP A 166 11.03 3.29 9.60
N LEU A 167 10.19 3.06 10.62
CA LEU A 167 9.77 4.09 11.57
C LEU A 167 10.96 4.55 12.44
N PRO A 168 10.99 5.84 12.83
CA PRO A 168 12.02 6.37 13.72
C PRO A 168 11.93 5.71 15.11
N PRO A 169 13.06 5.61 15.86
CA PRO A 169 13.07 5.03 17.20
C PRO A 169 12.04 5.72 18.13
N SER A 170 11.36 4.91 18.95
CA SER A 170 10.28 5.34 19.84
C SER A 170 10.66 6.47 20.82
N SER A 171 11.95 6.66 21.11
CA SER A 171 12.47 7.76 21.92
C SER A 171 12.14 9.16 21.36
N ILE A 172 11.92 9.29 20.04
CA ILE A 172 11.56 10.56 19.39
C ILE A 172 10.04 10.82 19.44
N VAL A 173 9.24 9.76 19.59
CA VAL A 173 7.76 9.79 19.63
C VAL A 173 7.25 10.11 21.04
N VAL A 174 7.93 9.65 22.09
CA VAL A 174 7.55 9.94 23.48
C VAL A 174 7.74 11.43 23.83
N GLY A 175 8.77 12.08 23.27
CA GLY A 175 9.03 13.51 23.51
C GLY A 175 8.02 14.48 22.90
N SER A 176 7.22 14.07 21.90
CA SER A 176 6.12 14.90 21.38
C SER A 176 4.83 14.78 22.19
N LEU A 177 4.60 13.62 22.83
CA LEU A 177 3.46 13.41 23.74
C LEU A 177 3.62 14.14 25.08
N SER A 178 4.86 14.33 25.56
CA SER A 178 5.11 15.11 26.79
C SER A 178 4.85 16.61 26.63
N HIS A 179 4.97 17.16 25.41
CA HIS A 179 4.69 18.58 25.14
C HIS A 179 3.19 18.89 24.96
N VAL A 180 2.33 17.88 24.80
CA VAL A 180 0.87 18.07 24.70
C VAL A 180 0.20 18.11 26.09
N LYS A 181 0.90 17.69 27.17
CA LYS A 181 0.36 17.73 28.54
C LYS A 181 0.61 19.03 29.30
N THR A 182 1.22 20.04 28.68
CA THR A 182 1.42 21.36 29.29
C THR A 182 0.95 22.44 28.33
N LYS A 183 -0.37 22.60 28.19
CA LYS A 183 -1.02 23.85 27.80
C LYS A 183 -2.46 23.83 28.26
#